data_AF-A0A0Q8ZXJ8-F1
#
_entry.id   AF-A0A0Q8ZXJ8-F1
#
_cell.length_a   1.000
_cell.length_b   1.000
_cell.length_c   1.000
_cell.angle_alpha   90.00
_cell.angle_beta   90.00
_cell.angle_gamma   90.00
#
_symmetry.space_group_name_H-M   'P 1'
#
loop_
_entity.id
_entity.type
_entity.pdbx_description
1 polymer ?
#
loop_
_entity_poly.entity_id
_entity_poly.type
_entity_poly.pdbx_seq_one_letter_code
_entity_poly.pdbx_strand_id
1 'polypeptide(L)'
;MFIRLHSCFLFIILFLFSSKISAQNDTVLVEKNWKQIEGFSTGENRNHLINTAKWYGENNHESHSQDFNYKQSYHHNSFQFPESLILNLSYSYAERNQFTAGLEYWKCGSGTTKAFLGIGYGITGYNNKYYGLPDLHLSINRSLLFIKAGTSNRHAYALAGISAFNMVDLGIGYSLPYSNINNPVIKGFTFGAAFRITKNPDAYQKLKIM
;
A
#
# COMPACT_ATOMS: atom_id res chain seq x y z
N MET A 1 23.64 -2.25 -27.03
CA MET A 1 22.42 -2.98 -26.59
C MET A 1 21.87 -2.31 -25.33
N PHE A 2 21.20 -1.16 -25.45
CA PHE A 2 20.84 -0.30 -24.30
C PHE A 2 19.44 0.34 -24.38
N ILE A 3 18.51 -0.22 -25.14
CA ILE A 3 17.20 0.43 -25.43
C ILE A 3 15.98 -0.28 -24.80
N ARG A 4 16.16 -1.36 -24.02
CA ARG A 4 15.02 -2.19 -23.56
C ARG A 4 14.57 -2.05 -22.10
N LEU A 5 14.98 -1.03 -21.35
CA LEU A 5 14.54 -0.87 -19.95
C LEU A 5 13.37 0.10 -19.72
N HIS A 6 13.07 1.01 -20.66
CA HIS A 6 12.03 2.03 -20.45
C HIS A 6 10.59 1.51 -20.61
N SER A 7 10.40 0.35 -21.27
CA SER A 7 9.04 -0.15 -21.56
C SER A 7 8.38 -0.91 -20.41
N CYS A 8 9.16 -1.48 -19.48
CA CYS A 8 8.59 -2.24 -18.35
C CYS A 8 8.05 -1.34 -17.24
N PHE A 9 8.65 -0.17 -17.04
CA PHE A 9 8.24 0.73 -15.95
C PHE A 9 6.86 1.37 -16.22
N LEU A 10 6.57 1.68 -17.50
CA LEU A 10 5.28 2.24 -17.90
C LEU A 10 4.13 1.23 -17.76
N PHE A 11 4.41 -0.06 -17.96
CA PHE A 11 3.42 -1.14 -17.83
C PHE A 11 2.97 -1.38 -16.38
N ILE A 12 3.88 -1.25 -15.41
CA ILE A 12 3.57 -1.45 -13.98
C ILE A 12 2.64 -0.33 -13.48
N ILE A 13 2.88 0.91 -13.90
CA ILE A 13 2.02 2.05 -13.53
C ILE A 13 0.62 1.88 -14.15
N LEU A 14 0.51 1.45 -15.42
CA LEU A 14 -0.79 1.23 -16.07
C LEU A 14 -1.60 0.08 -15.45
N PHE A 15 -0.92 -0.95 -14.92
CA PHE A 15 -1.55 -2.08 -14.25
C PHE A 15 -2.15 -1.70 -12.89
N LEU A 16 -1.47 -0.82 -12.13
CA LEU A 16 -1.95 -0.34 -10.83
C LEU A 16 -3.21 0.53 -10.92
N PHE A 17 -3.48 1.16 -12.07
CA PHE A 17 -4.69 1.95 -12.30
C PHE A 17 -5.84 1.16 -12.98
N SER A 18 -5.60 -0.06 -13.43
CA SER A 18 -6.58 -0.85 -14.20
C SER A 18 -7.34 -1.90 -13.40
N SER A 19 -6.94 -2.20 -12.16
CA SER A 19 -7.68 -3.15 -11.33
C SER A 19 -8.95 -2.53 -10.78
N LYS A 20 -10.08 -2.72 -11.49
CA LYS A 20 -11.40 -2.62 -10.88
C LYS A 20 -11.52 -3.72 -9.83
N ILE A 21 -11.39 -3.36 -8.55
CA ILE A 21 -11.63 -4.25 -7.43
C ILE A 21 -13.15 -4.49 -7.37
N SER A 22 -13.60 -5.58 -7.97
CA SER A 22 -14.95 -6.09 -7.78
C SER A 22 -14.96 -6.88 -6.48
N ALA A 23 -15.58 -6.33 -5.43
CA ALA A 23 -15.83 -7.08 -4.20
C ALA A 23 -16.80 -8.24 -4.52
N GLN A 24 -16.32 -9.46 -4.35
CA GLN A 24 -17.09 -10.68 -4.50
C GLN A 24 -17.89 -10.86 -3.20
N ASN A 25 -19.21 -10.65 -3.27
CA ASN A 25 -20.12 -10.94 -2.17
C ASN A 25 -20.25 -12.46 -2.06
N ASP A 26 -19.55 -13.07 -1.10
CA ASP A 26 -19.73 -14.48 -0.76
C ASP A 26 -21.05 -14.67 0.00
N THR A 27 -22.05 -15.21 -0.68
CA THR A 27 -23.29 -15.69 -0.05
C THR A 27 -23.02 -17.07 0.53
N VAL A 28 -22.83 -17.14 1.85
CA VAL A 28 -22.76 -18.40 2.61
C VAL A 28 -24.15 -19.06 2.59
N LEU A 29 -24.26 -20.21 1.90
CA LEU A 29 -25.47 -21.04 1.91
C LEU A 29 -25.51 -21.89 3.20
N VAL A 30 -26.48 -21.60 4.07
CA VAL A 30 -26.85 -22.46 5.20
C VAL A 30 -28.15 -23.17 4.85
N GLU A 31 -28.11 -24.50 4.73
CA GLU A 31 -29.29 -25.33 4.48
C GLU A 31 -30.22 -25.43 5.71
N LYS A 32 -31.52 -25.56 5.41
CA LYS A 32 -32.68 -25.79 6.30
C LYS A 32 -33.19 -24.61 7.14
N ASN A 33 -33.72 -23.61 6.41
CA ASN A 33 -35.03 -22.95 6.60
C ASN A 33 -35.12 -21.87 5.52
N TRP A 34 -35.95 -22.07 4.50
CA TRP A 34 -35.93 -21.20 3.32
C TRP A 34 -36.50 -19.82 3.67
N LYS A 35 -35.63 -18.83 3.83
CA LYS A 35 -36.02 -17.42 3.87
C LYS A 35 -36.03 -16.91 2.43
N GLN A 36 -37.21 -16.66 1.86
CA GLN A 36 -37.31 -15.95 0.59
C GLN A 36 -37.38 -14.45 0.86
N ILE A 37 -36.48 -13.70 0.22
CA ILE A 37 -36.53 -12.24 0.21
C ILE A 37 -37.15 -11.84 -1.13
N GLU A 38 -38.37 -11.30 -1.09
CA GLU A 38 -39.02 -10.77 -2.27
C GLU A 38 -38.78 -9.25 -2.32
N GLY A 39 -38.02 -8.81 -3.33
CA GLY A 39 -37.83 -7.38 -3.61
C GLY A 39 -38.82 -6.91 -4.66
N PHE A 40 -39.67 -5.94 -4.33
CA PHE A 40 -40.56 -5.30 -5.30
C PHE A 40 -40.06 -3.87 -5.57
N SER A 41 -39.95 -3.52 -6.85
CA SER A 41 -39.67 -2.16 -7.31
C SER A 41 -41.00 -1.48 -7.61
N THR A 42 -41.46 -0.59 -6.75
CA THR A 42 -42.66 0.21 -7.02
C THR A 42 -42.28 1.53 -7.71
N GLY A 43 -42.52 1.62 -9.02
CA GLY A 43 -42.55 2.88 -9.77
C GLY A 43 -41.52 3.01 -10.90
N GLU A 44 -41.83 3.84 -11.90
CA GLU A 44 -41.04 4.13 -13.11
C GLU A 44 -39.63 4.70 -12.85
N ASN A 45 -39.29 5.01 -11.60
CA ASN A 45 -37.98 5.51 -11.20
C ASN A 45 -37.32 4.47 -10.27
N ARG A 46 -36.48 3.60 -10.85
CA ARG A 46 -35.90 2.37 -10.28
C ARG A 46 -34.95 2.55 -9.07
N ASN A 47 -35.00 3.67 -8.37
CA ASN A 47 -34.03 4.04 -7.33
C ASN A 47 -34.49 3.71 -5.90
N HIS A 48 -35.68 3.14 -5.72
CA HIS A 48 -36.17 2.69 -4.41
C HIS A 48 -36.55 1.22 -4.47
N LEU A 49 -35.61 0.37 -4.04
CA LEU A 49 -35.89 -1.04 -3.77
C LEU A 49 -36.51 -1.14 -2.38
N ILE A 50 -37.77 -1.58 -2.32
CA ILE A 50 -38.43 -1.94 -1.07
C ILE A 50 -38.23 -3.45 -0.91
N ASN A 51 -37.48 -3.85 0.10
CA ASN A 51 -37.27 -5.26 0.41
C ASN A 51 -38.20 -5.64 1.56
N THR A 52 -39.13 -6.54 1.29
CA THR A 52 -40.00 -7.13 2.31
C THR A 52 -39.53 -8.55 2.55
N ALA A 53 -39.12 -8.86 3.79
CA ALA A 53 -38.78 -10.25 4.13
C ALA A 53 -40.03 -10.94 4.63
N LYS A 54 -40.44 -12.00 3.93
CA LYS A 54 -41.57 -12.85 4.33
C LYS A 54 -41.06 -14.15 4.93
N TRP A 55 -41.71 -14.59 5.99
CA TRP A 55 -41.40 -15.85 6.66
C TRP A 55 -42.53 -16.83 6.41
N TYR A 56 -42.17 -17.99 5.85
CA TYR A 56 -43.10 -19.08 5.58
C TYR A 56 -42.87 -20.22 6.55
N GLY A 57 -43.94 -20.72 7.15
CA GLY A 57 -43.90 -21.97 7.91
C GLY A 57 -43.81 -23.19 6.99
N GLU A 58 -43.60 -24.37 7.58
CA GLU A 58 -43.45 -25.66 6.88
C GLU A 58 -44.67 -26.02 5.98
N ASN A 59 -45.82 -25.38 6.21
CA ASN A 59 -47.05 -25.55 5.43
C ASN A 59 -47.28 -24.44 4.38
N ASN A 60 -46.26 -23.66 4.01
CA ASN A 60 -46.34 -22.51 3.08
C ASN A 60 -47.32 -21.40 3.46
N HIS A 61 -47.83 -21.37 4.70
CA HIS A 61 -48.58 -20.24 5.22
C HIS A 61 -47.63 -19.15 5.71
N GLU A 62 -47.85 -17.92 5.23
CA GLU A 62 -47.12 -16.73 5.65
C GLU A 62 -47.44 -16.44 7.13
N SER A 63 -46.41 -16.46 7.97
CA SER A 63 -46.57 -16.25 9.41
C SER A 63 -46.22 -14.83 9.85
N HIS A 64 -45.34 -14.16 9.11
CA HIS A 64 -44.87 -12.81 9.45
C HIS A 64 -44.24 -12.10 8.25
N SER A 65 -44.59 -10.82 8.06
CA SER A 65 -44.00 -9.93 7.06
C SER A 65 -43.47 -8.69 7.76
N GLN A 66 -42.22 -8.31 7.46
CA GLN A 66 -41.61 -7.09 7.98
C GLN A 66 -41.03 -6.28 6.82
N ASP A 67 -41.47 -5.02 6.73
CA ASP A 67 -40.99 -4.07 5.73
C ASP A 67 -39.69 -3.43 6.19
N PHE A 68 -38.63 -3.61 5.42
CA PHE A 68 -37.35 -2.96 5.66
C PHE A 68 -37.26 -1.72 4.78
N ASN A 69 -37.68 -0.57 5.33
CA ASN A 69 -37.48 0.73 4.67
C ASN A 69 -36.03 1.18 4.87
N TYR A 70 -35.13 0.65 4.06
CA TYR A 70 -33.73 1.08 4.05
C TYR A 70 -33.64 2.45 3.36
N LYS A 71 -33.79 3.53 4.12
CA LYS A 71 -33.31 4.85 3.67
C LYS A 71 -31.80 4.73 3.51
N GLN A 72 -31.36 4.56 2.27
CA GLN A 72 -29.97 4.40 1.90
C GLN A 72 -29.22 5.71 2.18
N SER A 73 -28.74 5.86 3.41
CA SER A 73 -27.83 6.94 3.78
C SER A 73 -26.46 6.58 3.19
N TYR A 74 -26.20 7.06 1.98
CA TYR A 74 -24.88 6.98 1.34
C TYR A 74 -23.89 7.86 2.11
N HIS A 75 -23.42 7.37 3.26
CA HIS A 75 -22.15 7.85 3.80
C HIS A 75 -21.05 7.36 2.87
N HIS A 76 -20.67 8.21 1.92
CA HIS A 76 -19.44 8.06 1.14
C HIS A 76 -18.25 8.15 2.11
N ASN A 77 -17.93 7.06 2.79
CA ASN A 77 -16.64 6.91 3.48
C ASN A 77 -15.58 6.75 2.39
N SER A 78 -15.22 7.85 1.75
CA SER A 78 -14.00 7.90 0.95
C SER A 78 -12.84 7.62 1.89
N PHE A 79 -12.11 6.54 1.64
CA PHE A 79 -10.89 6.26 2.37
C PHE A 79 -9.92 7.43 2.17
N GLN A 80 -9.75 8.26 3.20
CA GLN A 80 -8.82 9.38 3.17
C GLN A 80 -7.48 8.91 3.70
N PHE A 81 -6.46 8.99 2.85
CA PHE A 81 -5.10 8.70 3.25
C PHE A 81 -4.66 9.67 4.36
N PRO A 82 -4.17 9.20 5.52
CA PRO A 82 -3.80 10.08 6.62
C PRO A 82 -2.73 11.08 6.17
N GLU A 83 -2.87 12.35 6.55
CA GLU A 83 -1.93 13.40 6.14
C GLU A 83 -0.51 13.18 6.69
N SER A 84 -0.38 12.50 7.83
CA SER A 84 0.92 12.18 8.42
C SER A 84 1.67 11.07 7.70
N LEU A 85 1.01 10.39 6.76
CA LEU A 85 1.53 9.19 6.13
C LEU A 85 2.16 9.53 4.78
N ILE A 86 3.31 8.92 4.51
CA ILE A 86 4.14 9.17 3.34
C ILE A 86 4.25 7.86 2.57
N LEU A 87 3.94 7.89 1.28
CA LEU A 87 4.23 6.77 0.40
C LEU A 87 5.71 6.79 0.04
N ASN A 88 6.41 5.69 0.29
CA ASN A 88 7.82 5.54 -0.04
C ASN A 88 7.99 4.48 -1.13
N LEU A 89 8.62 4.88 -2.23
CA LEU A 89 9.00 4.00 -3.33
C LEU A 89 10.51 4.02 -3.45
N SER A 90 11.16 2.88 -3.29
CA SER A 90 12.61 2.80 -3.33
C SER A 90 13.10 1.68 -4.24
N TYR A 91 14.23 1.94 -4.87
CA TYR A 91 14.99 0.99 -5.65
C TYR A 91 16.37 0.88 -5.03
N SER A 92 16.86 -0.34 -4.84
CA SER A 92 18.23 -0.58 -4.42
C SER A 92 18.89 -1.63 -5.30
N TYR A 93 20.19 -1.42 -5.51
CA TYR A 93 21.07 -2.32 -6.21
C TYR A 93 22.27 -2.63 -5.33
N ALA A 94 22.33 -3.87 -4.85
CA ALA A 94 23.55 -4.46 -4.32
C ALA A 94 24.05 -5.47 -5.35
N GLU A 95 24.12 -6.76 -5.02
CA GLU A 95 24.28 -7.84 -6.01
C GLU A 95 22.98 -8.16 -6.77
N ARG A 96 21.86 -7.58 -6.33
CA ARG A 96 20.51 -7.83 -6.82
C ARG A 96 19.70 -6.54 -6.87
N ASN A 97 18.79 -6.47 -7.84
CA ASN A 97 17.78 -5.44 -7.91
C ASN A 97 16.70 -5.70 -6.87
N GLN A 98 16.34 -4.69 -6.10
CA GLN A 98 15.22 -4.71 -5.18
C GLN A 98 14.36 -3.46 -5.42
N PHE A 99 13.04 -3.67 -5.50
CA PHE A 99 12.06 -2.60 -5.53
C PHE A 99 11.18 -2.71 -4.30
N THR A 100 11.09 -1.65 -3.50
CA THR A 100 10.35 -1.63 -2.24
C THR A 100 9.34 -0.51 -2.26
N ALA A 101 8.08 -0.86 -1.99
CA ALA A 101 7.00 0.10 -1.75
C ALA A 101 6.57 0.03 -0.28
N GLY A 102 6.31 1.16 0.34
CA GLY A 102 6.00 1.21 1.76
C GLY A 102 5.35 2.51 2.21
N LEU A 103 5.06 2.53 3.51
CA LEU A 103 4.50 3.66 4.23
C LEU A 103 5.52 4.15 5.24
N GLU A 104 5.79 5.43 5.24
CA GLU A 104 6.61 6.12 6.22
C GLU A 104 5.75 7.06 7.07
N TYR A 105 6.04 7.08 8.37
CA TYR A 105 5.58 8.11 9.29
C TYR A 105 6.76 8.99 9.65
N TRP A 106 6.56 10.31 9.67
CA TRP A 106 7.61 11.26 9.99
C TRP A 106 7.37 11.91 11.35
N LYS A 107 8.46 12.18 12.07
CA LYS A 107 8.45 13.01 13.29
C LYS A 107 9.43 14.17 13.11
N CYS A 108 8.98 15.37 13.48
CA CYS A 108 9.82 16.56 13.46
C CYS A 108 10.89 16.46 14.57
N GLY A 109 12.18 16.54 14.20
CA GLY A 109 13.26 16.81 15.14
C GLY A 109 13.44 18.32 15.34
N SER A 110 14.23 18.73 16.33
CA SER A 110 14.56 20.15 16.52
C SER A 110 15.33 20.71 15.31
N GLY A 111 14.82 21.78 14.69
CA GLY A 111 15.50 22.49 13.59
C GLY A 111 15.17 21.94 12.20
N THR A 112 16.20 21.66 11.38
CA THR A 112 16.07 21.18 9.98
C THR A 112 16.14 19.65 9.84
N THR A 113 16.21 18.92 10.96
CA THR A 113 16.34 17.47 10.99
C THR A 113 14.96 16.80 11.02
N LYS A 114 14.73 15.85 10.12
CA LYS A 114 13.51 15.04 10.07
C LYS A 114 13.86 13.56 10.24
N ALA A 115 13.08 12.86 11.04
CA ALA A 115 13.19 11.42 11.20
C ALA A 115 11.96 10.73 10.60
N PHE A 116 12.17 9.65 9.87
CA PHE A 116 11.17 8.86 9.19
C PHE A 116 11.27 7.41 9.68
N LEU A 117 10.15 6.83 10.08
CA LEU A 117 10.02 5.42 10.40
C LEU A 117 9.12 4.80 9.34
N GLY A 118 9.63 3.80 8.62
CA GLY A 118 8.94 3.20 7.50
C GLY A 118 8.78 1.69 7.62
N ILE A 119 7.63 1.22 7.16
CA ILE A 119 7.36 -0.19 6.91
C ILE A 119 7.09 -0.38 5.41
N GLY A 120 7.53 -1.48 4.83
CA GLY A 120 7.39 -1.72 3.41
C GLY A 120 7.46 -3.18 3.01
N TYR A 121 7.29 -3.39 1.72
CA TYR A 121 7.41 -4.70 1.09
C TYR A 121 8.25 -4.57 -0.18
N GLY A 122 9.41 -5.22 -0.15
CA GLY A 122 10.36 -5.34 -1.23
C GLY A 122 10.09 -6.56 -2.10
N ILE A 123 10.37 -6.45 -3.39
CA ILE A 123 10.43 -7.57 -4.32
C ILE A 123 11.83 -7.66 -4.93
N THR A 124 12.35 -8.87 -5.03
CA THR A 124 13.62 -9.15 -5.71
C THR A 124 13.55 -10.44 -6.51
N GLY A 125 14.29 -10.52 -7.61
CA GLY A 125 14.39 -11.70 -8.45
C GLY A 125 15.64 -12.53 -8.11
N TYR A 126 15.48 -13.85 -7.95
CA TYR A 126 16.57 -14.79 -7.71
C TYR A 126 16.24 -16.17 -8.30
N ASN A 127 17.15 -16.71 -9.12
CA ASN A 127 17.00 -18.03 -9.79
C ASN A 127 15.61 -18.23 -10.43
N ASN A 128 15.19 -17.28 -11.27
CA ASN A 128 13.89 -17.26 -11.96
C ASN A 128 12.66 -17.28 -11.03
N LYS A 129 12.82 -16.96 -9.75
CA LYS A 129 11.75 -16.81 -8.77
C LYS A 129 11.75 -15.40 -8.19
N TYR A 130 10.57 -14.90 -7.86
CA TYR A 130 10.40 -13.64 -7.15
C TYR A 130 10.26 -13.92 -5.65
N TYR A 131 10.92 -13.09 -4.86
CA TYR A 131 10.89 -13.16 -3.40
C TYR A 131 10.40 -11.84 -2.84
N GLY A 132 9.44 -11.95 -1.92
CA GLY A 132 8.97 -10.83 -1.12
C GLY A 132 9.80 -10.64 0.14
N LEU A 133 10.06 -9.38 0.47
CA LEU A 133 10.94 -8.95 1.55
C LEU A 133 10.18 -7.92 2.39
N PRO A 134 9.57 -8.29 3.54
CA PRO A 134 9.11 -7.27 4.47
C PRO A 134 10.30 -6.39 4.85
N ASP A 135 10.08 -5.09 4.91
CA ASP A 135 11.10 -4.07 5.16
C ASP A 135 10.64 -3.19 6.32
N LEU A 136 11.57 -2.93 7.25
CA LEU A 136 11.43 -1.97 8.32
C LEU A 136 12.67 -1.07 8.28
N HIS A 137 12.48 0.24 8.22
CA HIS A 137 13.59 1.17 8.15
C HIS A 137 13.36 2.46 8.91
N LEU A 138 14.48 3.11 9.23
CA LEU A 138 14.55 4.42 9.81
C LEU A 138 15.45 5.30 8.94
N SER A 139 14.98 6.50 8.60
CA SER A 139 15.75 7.51 7.88
C SER A 139 15.83 8.79 8.68
N ILE A 140 17.00 9.39 8.74
CA ILE A 140 17.22 10.71 9.31
C ILE A 140 17.73 11.60 8.19
N ASN A 141 16.97 12.63 7.86
CA ASN A 141 17.32 13.60 6.84
C ASN A 141 17.66 14.92 7.52
N ARG A 142 18.84 15.47 7.20
CA ARG A 142 19.33 16.76 7.68
C ARG A 142 19.66 17.63 6.49
N SER A 143 18.73 18.53 6.16
CA SER A 143 18.82 19.36 4.95
C SER A 143 19.09 18.51 3.70
N LEU A 144 20.30 18.64 3.11
CA LEU A 144 20.68 17.93 1.89
C LEU A 144 21.20 16.51 2.14
N LEU A 145 21.46 16.11 3.38
CA LEU A 145 22.04 14.80 3.70
C LEU A 145 20.99 13.88 4.30
N PHE A 146 21.13 12.57 4.07
CA PHE A 146 20.37 11.57 4.79
C PHE A 146 21.22 10.38 5.22
N ILE A 147 20.77 9.71 6.27
CA ILE A 147 21.23 8.41 6.71
C ILE A 147 20.00 7.54 6.86
N LYS A 148 20.00 6.36 6.24
CA LYS A 148 18.92 5.37 6.30
C LYS A 148 19.48 4.04 6.75
N ALA A 149 18.86 3.42 7.73
CA ALA A 149 19.15 2.05 8.14
C ALA A 149 17.86 1.23 8.13
N GLY A 150 17.94 -0.02 7.70
CA GLY A 150 16.78 -0.88 7.63
C GLY A 150 17.12 -2.35 7.73
N THR A 151 16.08 -3.14 7.88
CA THR A 151 16.18 -4.59 7.98
C THR A 151 14.99 -5.24 7.30
N SER A 152 15.23 -6.44 6.81
CA SER A 152 14.24 -7.35 6.26
C SER A 152 14.34 -8.72 6.91
N ASN A 153 13.56 -9.68 6.45
CA ASN A 153 13.77 -11.09 6.81
C ASN A 153 14.98 -11.74 6.12
N ARG A 154 15.80 -11.02 5.35
CA ARG A 154 16.96 -11.57 4.61
C ARG A 154 18.28 -10.85 4.85
N HIS A 155 18.24 -9.54 5.09
CA HIS A 155 19.43 -8.73 5.28
C HIS A 155 19.13 -7.47 6.10
N ALA A 156 20.16 -6.91 6.72
CA ALA A 156 20.19 -5.54 7.21
C ALA A 156 20.92 -4.65 6.20
N TYR A 157 20.61 -3.36 6.17
CA TYR A 157 21.33 -2.40 5.34
C TYR A 157 21.46 -1.06 6.03
N ALA A 158 22.52 -0.34 5.66
CA ALA A 158 22.71 1.07 5.98
C ALA A 158 23.11 1.82 4.72
N LEU A 159 22.53 2.99 4.51
CA LEU A 159 22.74 3.88 3.37
C LEU A 159 22.96 5.31 3.90
N ALA A 160 23.80 6.07 3.23
CA ALA A 160 23.93 7.50 3.45
C ALA A 160 24.09 8.20 2.09
N GLY A 161 23.67 9.45 2.02
CA GLY A 161 23.78 10.19 0.77
C GLY A 161 23.08 11.53 0.80
N ILE A 162 22.59 11.93 -0.37
CA ILE A 162 21.94 13.21 -0.58
C ILE A 162 20.41 13.05 -0.67
N SER A 163 19.70 13.98 -0.04
CA SER A 163 18.25 14.09 -0.02
C SER A 163 17.86 15.42 -0.65
N ALA A 164 17.22 15.38 -1.81
CA ALA A 164 16.62 16.54 -2.44
C ALA A 164 15.21 16.76 -1.86
N PHE A 165 15.06 17.84 -1.09
CA PHE A 165 13.80 18.30 -0.50
C PHE A 165 13.09 17.30 0.44
N ASN A 166 13.79 16.28 0.93
CA ASN A 166 13.18 15.11 1.57
C ASN A 166 12.16 14.38 0.69
N MET A 167 12.20 14.61 -0.63
CA MET A 167 11.37 13.96 -1.62
C MET A 167 12.13 12.86 -2.35
N VAL A 168 13.40 13.10 -2.70
CA VAL A 168 14.25 12.15 -3.43
C VAL A 168 15.54 11.93 -2.68
N ASP A 169 15.80 10.69 -2.30
CA ASP A 169 17.06 10.28 -1.66
C ASP A 169 17.90 9.49 -2.66
N LEU A 170 19.18 9.84 -2.79
CA LEU A 170 20.18 9.09 -3.55
C LEU A 170 21.36 8.78 -2.64
N GLY A 171 21.61 7.51 -2.39
CA GLY A 171 22.65 7.11 -1.44
C GLY A 171 23.38 5.84 -1.79
N ILE A 172 24.47 5.65 -1.07
CA ILE A 172 25.31 4.46 -1.12
C ILE A 172 25.48 3.91 0.29
N GLY A 173 25.83 2.63 0.38
CA GLY A 173 26.13 2.01 1.66
C GLY A 173 26.37 0.52 1.51
N TYR A 174 25.89 -0.26 2.48
CA TYR A 174 26.23 -1.67 2.56
C TYR A 174 25.07 -2.51 3.09
N SER A 175 24.88 -3.68 2.50
CA SER A 175 23.91 -4.70 2.91
C SER A 175 24.62 -5.92 3.51
N LEU A 176 24.16 -6.34 4.69
CA LEU A 176 24.66 -7.50 5.43
C LEU A 176 23.60 -8.61 5.43
N PRO A 177 23.88 -9.79 4.84
CA PRO A 177 22.93 -10.90 4.81
C PRO A 177 22.84 -11.56 6.20
N TYR A 178 21.67 -12.10 6.54
CA TYR A 178 21.53 -12.94 7.72
C TYR A 178 22.00 -14.37 7.43
N SER A 179 22.82 -14.93 8.32
CA SER A 179 23.53 -16.22 8.13
C SER A 179 22.63 -17.42 7.89
N ASN A 180 21.38 -17.37 8.36
CA ASN A 180 20.51 -18.54 8.41
C ASN A 180 19.65 -18.70 7.15
N ILE A 181 19.76 -17.79 6.17
CA ILE A 181 18.85 -17.75 5.02
C ILE A 181 19.61 -17.52 3.72
N ASN A 182 19.67 -18.57 2.91
CA ASN A 182 20.51 -18.58 1.72
C ASN A 182 19.82 -18.06 0.46
N ASN A 183 18.50 -17.82 0.44
CA ASN A 183 17.77 -17.42 -0.76
C ASN A 183 16.68 -16.37 -0.46
N PRO A 184 16.69 -15.19 -1.13
CA PRO A 184 17.78 -14.61 -1.90
C PRO A 184 18.86 -14.03 -0.97
N VAL A 185 20.14 -14.16 -1.33
CA VAL A 185 21.23 -13.46 -0.64
C VAL A 185 21.32 -12.02 -1.17
N ILE A 186 21.20 -11.05 -0.27
CA ILE A 186 21.42 -9.63 -0.56
C ILE A 186 22.58 -9.17 0.32
N LYS A 187 23.71 -8.84 -0.31
CA LYS A 187 24.93 -8.46 0.38
C LYS A 187 25.77 -7.50 -0.45
N GLY A 188 26.71 -6.84 0.21
CA GLY A 188 27.74 -6.04 -0.44
C GLY A 188 27.41 -4.56 -0.49
N PHE A 189 28.16 -3.83 -1.31
CA PHE A 189 27.95 -2.41 -1.53
C PHE A 189 26.60 -2.18 -2.21
N THR A 190 25.84 -1.23 -1.68
CA THR A 190 24.44 -0.99 -2.09
C THR A 190 24.30 0.45 -2.55
N PHE A 191 23.80 0.64 -3.77
CA PHE A 191 23.27 1.91 -4.26
C PHE A 191 21.75 1.94 -4.04
N GLY A 192 21.21 3.07 -3.63
CA GLY A 192 19.78 3.23 -3.37
C GLY A 192 19.23 4.56 -3.87
N ALA A 193 18.05 4.52 -4.46
CA ALA A 193 17.23 5.67 -4.77
C ALA A 193 15.86 5.52 -4.08
N ALA A 194 15.35 6.56 -3.42
CA ALA A 194 14.02 6.55 -2.81
C ALA A 194 13.24 7.80 -3.16
N PHE A 195 11.93 7.64 -3.33
CA PHE A 195 10.96 8.68 -3.65
C PHE A 195 9.88 8.68 -2.58
N ARG A 196 9.69 9.83 -1.94
CA ARG A 196 8.64 10.07 -0.95
C ARG A 196 7.54 10.92 -1.56
N ILE A 197 6.31 10.42 -1.45
CA ILE A 197 5.10 11.10 -1.92
C ILE A 197 4.16 11.28 -0.74
N THR A 198 3.89 12.53 -0.39
CA THR A 198 2.92 12.88 0.64
C THR A 198 2.15 14.15 0.27
N LYS A 199 0.96 14.27 0.84
CA LYS A 199 0.13 15.48 0.77
C LYS A 199 0.56 16.53 1.78
N ASN A 200 1.34 16.15 2.80
CA ASN A 200 1.74 17.06 3.86
C ASN A 200 3.01 17.85 3.45
N PRO A 201 2.89 19.17 3.24
CA PRO A 201 4.02 19.99 2.80
C PRO A 201 5.11 20.11 3.87
N ASP A 202 4.79 19.87 5.13
CA ASP A 202 5.76 19.95 6.23
C ASP A 202 6.71 18.74 6.27
N ALA A 203 6.41 17.65 5.58
CA ALA A 203 7.36 16.55 5.40
C ALA A 203 8.52 16.97 4.48
N TYR A 204 8.25 17.81 3.49
CA TYR A 204 9.27 18.31 2.56
C TYR A 204 10.09 19.43 3.17
N GLN A 205 11.32 19.57 2.67
CA GLN A 205 12.14 20.73 3.04
C GLN A 205 11.67 21.95 2.28
N LYS A 206 11.24 22.99 3.00
CA LYS A 206 10.89 24.28 2.41
C LYS A 206 12.17 24.98 1.92
N LEU A 207 12.20 25.34 0.64
CA LEU A 207 13.23 26.24 0.11
C LEU A 207 13.05 27.61 0.76
N LYS A 208 13.99 27.99 1.62
CA LYS A 208 14.08 29.38 2.08
C LYS A 208 14.79 30.15 0.98
N ILE A 209 14.03 30.65 0.00
CA ILE A 209 14.54 31.62 -0.96
C ILE A 209 14.75 32.91 -0.17
N MET A 210 16.01 33.31 -0.01
CA MET A 210 16.42 34.61 0.52
C MET A 210 16.44 35.64 -0.60
#